data_AF-A0A1J4KEM5-F1
#
_entry.id   AF-A0A1J4KEM5-F1
#
_cell.length_a   1.000
_cell.length_b   1.000
_cell.length_c   1.000
_cell.angle_alpha   90.00
_cell.angle_beta   90.00
_cell.angle_gamma   90.00
#
_symmetry.space_group_name_H-M   'P 1'
#
loop_
_entity.id
_entity.type
_entity.pdbx_description
1 polymer ?
#
loop_
_entity_poly.entity_id
_entity_poly.type
_entity_poly.pdbx_seq_one_letter_code
_entity_poly.pdbx_strand_id
1 'polypeptide(L)'
;MRNKSPLKSLPNPQLDTLDSFILILITSLAFIIRYWIIFHPDGCVFDEVYFGNFTNFYINSQFYYDIHPPLGKMVAYYIANLSEYDGSINFNNAPKYPKPDYVLLRLTPATFSALCCPLSYLCVRFAGFGHTSATVCSLLVIFDTSLGTEGRHILSDGILHFFSILHITILLFTFSIPNFGTKFNVWHIINAISLGAACSCKNTAWGLMALDAFVYIFAFAPLVNVGVLDYIFQIGIYGGSLAIIQFLVYLWSFFIHFILLPYAGPGTGYLIPEMKQQLISNDGVECALFGKRLTSPGLTRRTIWLSVNMHVGNMGIQEFHDSMSFPKQWPILSGVMCYFWGRDGKEIRCLGNVFSYYFALIGVILCCFRIKHPKYWQSMQFVIGWAVCYFPFYMIPRVMYQYHYCIPLMIGCMAFGASLELYLPKGKREIVAVIVIILAAFGFWLWSPFMYGTTQHDRDIAIWSKRWIDGDAAHQSRRASYYASKAAAGKN
;
A
#
# COMPACT_ATOMS: atom_id res chain seq x y z
N MET A 1 -31.11 35.56 -3.45
CA MET A 1 -30.72 34.72 -2.31
C MET A 1 -29.93 33.54 -2.86
N ARG A 2 -28.61 33.45 -2.61
CA ARG A 2 -27.82 32.31 -3.07
C ARG A 2 -28.26 31.08 -2.28
N ASN A 3 -28.92 30.12 -2.94
CA ASN A 3 -29.23 28.82 -2.37
C ASN A 3 -27.93 28.24 -1.78
N LYS A 4 -27.84 28.21 -0.45
CA LYS A 4 -26.81 27.43 0.23
C LYS A 4 -27.10 25.98 -0.13
N SER A 5 -26.11 25.29 -0.70
CA SER A 5 -26.23 23.86 -0.99
C SER A 5 -26.66 23.14 0.29
N PRO A 6 -27.66 22.24 0.23
CA PRO A 6 -28.10 21.45 1.39
C PRO A 6 -27.02 20.48 1.88
N LEU A 7 -25.95 20.29 1.11
CA LEU A 7 -24.86 19.36 1.38
C LEU A 7 -23.94 19.87 2.50
N LYS A 8 -23.53 18.97 3.39
CA LYS A 8 -22.54 19.26 4.43
C LYS A 8 -21.14 18.93 3.92
N SER A 9 -20.28 19.93 3.85
CA SER A 9 -18.84 19.72 3.73
C SER A 9 -18.26 19.24 5.06
N LEU A 10 -17.14 18.52 5.00
CA LEU A 10 -16.33 18.27 6.20
C LEU A 10 -15.84 19.61 6.74
N PRO A 11 -15.75 19.79 8.08
CA PRO A 11 -15.14 20.98 8.66
C PRO A 11 -13.73 21.13 8.08
N ASN A 12 -13.45 22.26 7.45
CA ASN A 12 -12.17 22.55 6.81
C ASN A 12 -11.25 23.28 7.81
N PRO A 13 -10.32 22.61 8.50
CA PRO A 13 -9.23 23.30 9.13
C PRO A 13 -8.36 23.78 7.98
N GLN A 14 -8.49 25.06 7.64
CA GLN A 14 -7.61 25.70 6.69
C GLN A 14 -6.17 25.39 7.10
N LEU A 15 -5.38 24.87 6.16
CA LEU A 15 -3.96 24.69 6.39
C LEU A 15 -3.36 26.06 6.70
N ASP A 16 -2.62 26.15 7.80
CA ASP A 16 -1.99 27.39 8.24
C ASP A 16 -0.46 27.29 8.12
N THR A 17 0.24 28.34 8.55
CA THR A 17 1.71 28.39 8.50
C THR A 17 2.36 27.30 9.35
N LEU A 18 1.73 26.88 10.45
CA LEU A 18 2.24 25.82 11.31
C LEU A 18 2.15 24.45 10.60
N ASP A 19 1.11 24.21 9.80
CA ASP A 19 1.04 23.03 8.94
C ASP A 19 2.22 22.93 7.99
N SER A 20 2.58 24.04 7.33
CA SER A 20 3.73 24.07 6.42
C SER A 20 5.03 23.71 7.13
N PHE A 21 5.26 24.26 8.33
CA PHE A 21 6.44 23.95 9.12
C PHE A 21 6.49 22.48 9.56
N ILE A 22 5.37 21.96 10.08
CA ILE A 22 5.27 20.57 10.51
C ILE A 22 5.45 19.61 9.32
N LEU A 23 4.88 19.91 8.16
CA LEU A 23 5.03 19.11 6.95
C LEU A 23 6.48 19.03 6.48
N ILE A 24 7.23 20.14 6.53
CA ILE A 24 8.66 20.14 6.20
C ILE A 24 9.41 19.20 7.15
N LEU A 25 9.20 19.32 8.47
CA LEU A 25 9.86 18.47 9.46
C LEU A 25 9.53 16.98 9.29
N ILE A 26 8.24 16.66 9.12
CA ILE A 26 7.75 15.29 8.90
C ILE A 26 8.38 14.72 7.62
N THR A 27 8.40 15.50 6.54
CA THR A 27 8.93 15.06 5.25
C THR A 27 10.42 14.80 5.37
N SER A 28 11.19 15.75 5.92
CA SER A 28 12.64 15.58 6.12
C SER A 28 12.95 14.36 6.98
N LEU A 29 12.25 14.18 8.10
CA LEU A 29 12.46 13.03 8.99
C LEU A 29 12.11 11.70 8.29
N ALA A 30 11.02 11.66 7.53
CA ALA A 30 10.63 10.47 6.77
C ALA A 30 11.69 10.09 5.74
N PHE A 31 12.22 11.05 4.97
CA PHE A 31 13.29 10.80 4.01
C PHE A 31 14.58 10.32 4.68
N ILE A 32 14.99 10.95 5.79
CA ILE A 32 16.17 10.53 6.56
C ILE A 32 16.04 9.06 6.98
N ILE A 33 14.89 8.66 7.55
CA ILE A 33 14.66 7.29 8.00
C ILE A 33 14.59 6.32 6.81
N ARG A 34 13.82 6.62 5.76
CA ARG A 34 13.67 5.69 4.64
C ARG A 34 14.95 5.50 3.83
N TYR A 35 15.84 6.50 3.79
CA TYR A 35 17.11 6.43 3.04
C TYR A 35 18.31 5.99 3.87
N TRP A 36 18.20 5.93 5.20
CA TRP A 36 19.33 5.55 6.04
C TRP A 36 19.85 4.16 5.66
N ILE A 37 21.12 4.13 5.24
CA ILE A 37 21.85 2.94 4.81
C ILE A 37 21.08 2.14 3.73
N ILE A 38 20.48 2.81 2.75
CA ILE A 38 19.67 2.15 1.71
C ILE A 38 20.48 1.19 0.82
N PHE A 39 21.80 1.40 0.73
CA PHE A 39 22.72 0.50 0.04
C PHE A 39 22.89 -0.85 0.75
N HIS A 40 22.58 -0.96 2.04
CA HIS A 40 22.65 -2.22 2.76
C HIS A 40 21.26 -2.87 2.81
N PRO A 41 21.14 -4.18 2.53
CA PRO A 41 22.20 -5.13 2.21
C PRO A 41 22.60 -5.06 0.72
N ASP A 42 23.86 -5.38 0.42
CA ASP A 42 24.38 -5.35 -0.96
C ASP A 42 24.00 -6.58 -1.81
N GLY A 43 22.93 -7.29 -1.44
CA GLY A 43 22.43 -8.47 -2.13
C GLY A 43 20.90 -8.53 -2.15
N CYS A 44 20.38 -9.58 -2.79
CA CYS A 44 18.95 -9.78 -2.98
C CYS A 44 18.23 -10.09 -1.67
N VAL A 45 17.13 -9.38 -1.42
CA VAL A 45 16.23 -9.65 -0.29
C VAL A 45 14.92 -10.27 -0.77
N PHE A 46 14.07 -10.67 0.18
CA PHE A 46 12.74 -11.22 -0.08
C PHE A 46 11.96 -10.39 -1.11
N ASP A 47 11.38 -11.09 -2.08
CA ASP A 47 10.66 -10.59 -3.25
C ASP A 47 11.42 -9.64 -4.22
N GLU A 48 12.63 -9.15 -3.90
CA GLU A 48 13.44 -8.35 -4.84
C GLU A 48 13.79 -9.15 -6.11
N VAL A 49 13.90 -10.48 -5.99
CA VAL A 49 14.09 -11.38 -7.14
C VAL A 49 13.01 -11.21 -8.20
N TYR A 50 11.76 -11.00 -7.80
CA TYR A 50 10.64 -10.85 -8.74
C TYR A 50 10.59 -9.43 -9.30
N PHE A 51 10.53 -8.42 -8.44
CA PHE A 51 10.35 -7.02 -8.86
C PHE A 51 11.57 -6.43 -9.56
N GLY A 52 12.78 -6.85 -9.20
CA GLY A 52 13.99 -6.52 -9.94
C GLY A 52 13.96 -7.09 -11.36
N ASN A 53 13.62 -8.38 -11.50
CA ASN A 53 13.47 -9.00 -12.82
C ASN A 53 12.31 -8.40 -13.64
N PHE A 54 11.19 -8.02 -13.02
CA PHE A 54 10.12 -7.30 -13.71
C PHE A 54 10.59 -5.96 -14.28
N THR A 55 11.44 -5.24 -13.54
CA THR A 55 12.10 -4.02 -14.03
C THR A 55 12.97 -4.34 -15.24
N ASN A 56 13.81 -5.38 -15.16
CA ASN A 56 14.64 -5.82 -16.30
C ASN A 56 13.79 -6.20 -17.53
N PHE A 57 12.67 -6.88 -17.35
CA PHE A 57 11.80 -7.27 -18.47
C PHE A 57 11.15 -6.05 -19.14
N TYR A 58 10.81 -5.00 -18.39
CA TYR A 58 10.37 -3.74 -19.00
C TYR A 58 11.49 -3.04 -19.76
N ILE A 59 12.70 -2.94 -19.20
CA ILE A 59 13.86 -2.36 -19.89
C ILE A 59 14.12 -3.09 -21.22
N ASN A 60 14.04 -4.42 -21.20
CA ASN A 60 14.22 -5.26 -22.39
C ASN A 60 12.96 -5.40 -23.27
N SER A 61 11.85 -4.74 -22.90
CA SER A 61 10.58 -4.80 -23.64
C SER A 61 10.02 -6.24 -23.81
N GLN A 62 10.34 -7.15 -22.88
CA GLN A 62 9.99 -8.56 -22.90
C GLN A 62 8.74 -8.86 -22.07
N PHE A 63 7.79 -9.58 -22.64
CA PHE A 63 6.57 -9.95 -21.94
C PHE A 63 6.85 -10.89 -20.76
N TYR A 64 6.31 -10.54 -19.60
CA TYR A 64 6.35 -11.35 -18.38
C TYR A 64 4.95 -11.47 -17.76
N TYR A 65 4.77 -12.48 -16.92
CA TYR A 65 3.54 -12.71 -16.17
C TYR A 65 3.78 -12.39 -14.70
N ASP A 66 2.82 -11.71 -14.08
CA ASP A 66 2.79 -11.45 -12.64
C ASP A 66 1.34 -11.43 -12.15
N ILE A 67 1.13 -11.76 -10.87
CA ILE A 67 -0.18 -11.79 -10.21
C ILE A 67 -0.70 -10.39 -9.84
N HIS A 68 0.13 -9.35 -9.90
CA HIS A 68 -0.25 -7.98 -9.54
C HIS A 68 -0.44 -7.08 -10.77
N PRO A 69 -1.40 -6.14 -10.72
CA PRO A 69 -1.54 -5.09 -11.72
C PRO A 69 -0.23 -4.33 -12.02
N PRO A 70 -0.08 -3.74 -13.22
CA PRO A 70 1.23 -3.34 -13.73
C PRO A 70 1.71 -1.96 -13.26
N LEU A 71 0.85 -1.06 -12.76
CA LEU A 71 1.23 0.35 -12.57
C LEU A 71 2.41 0.53 -11.62
N GLY A 72 2.44 -0.17 -10.48
CA GLY A 72 3.57 -0.07 -9.54
C GLY A 72 4.90 -0.46 -10.18
N LYS A 73 4.89 -1.51 -11.01
CA LYS A 73 6.07 -1.98 -11.73
C LYS A 73 6.45 -1.04 -12.88
N MET A 74 5.47 -0.44 -13.56
CA MET A 74 5.72 0.57 -14.60
C MET A 74 6.32 1.86 -14.03
N VAL A 75 5.90 2.29 -12.83
CA VAL A 75 6.52 3.44 -12.13
C VAL A 75 7.97 3.12 -11.78
N ALA A 76 8.25 1.93 -11.24
CA ALA A 76 9.62 1.48 -10.96
C ALA A 76 10.48 1.45 -12.23
N TYR A 77 9.95 0.86 -13.31
CA TYR A 77 10.60 0.86 -14.62
C TYR A 77 10.87 2.27 -15.15
N TYR A 78 9.88 3.16 -15.10
CA TYR A 78 10.02 4.50 -15.65
C TYR A 78 11.16 5.27 -14.96
N ILE A 79 11.26 5.19 -13.63
CA ILE A 79 12.34 5.85 -12.88
C ILE A 79 13.68 5.14 -13.13
N ALA A 80 13.71 3.82 -13.23
CA ALA A 80 14.91 3.07 -13.59
C ALA A 80 15.44 3.49 -14.98
N ASN A 81 14.54 3.62 -15.96
CA ASN A 81 14.88 4.06 -17.31
C ASN A 81 15.36 5.53 -17.36
N LEU A 82 14.75 6.43 -16.57
CA LEU A 82 15.24 7.81 -16.41
C LEU A 82 16.62 7.87 -15.74
N SER A 83 16.98 6.83 -14.97
CA SER A 83 18.28 6.70 -14.32
C SER A 83 19.30 5.96 -15.19
N GLU A 84 18.97 5.69 -16.46
CA GLU A 84 19.82 4.98 -17.43
C GLU A 84 20.20 3.56 -17.00
N TYR A 85 19.37 2.91 -16.17
CA TYR A 85 19.59 1.51 -15.79
C TYR A 85 19.41 0.58 -17.00
N ASP A 86 20.44 -0.20 -17.30
CA ASP A 86 20.56 -1.03 -18.51
C ASP A 86 19.90 -2.43 -18.39
N GLY A 87 19.31 -2.77 -17.24
CA GLY A 87 18.71 -4.10 -17.02
C GLY A 87 19.73 -5.21 -16.75
N SER A 88 21.00 -4.90 -16.45
CA SER A 88 22.08 -5.88 -16.33
C SER A 88 22.17 -6.63 -15.00
N ILE A 89 21.47 -6.19 -13.94
CA ILE A 89 21.52 -6.88 -12.64
C ILE A 89 20.74 -8.20 -12.72
N ASN A 90 21.42 -9.30 -12.41
CA ASN A 90 20.76 -10.59 -12.21
C ASN A 90 20.25 -10.69 -10.76
N PHE A 91 18.93 -10.72 -10.58
CA PHE A 91 18.30 -10.76 -9.27
C PHE A 91 18.10 -12.18 -8.70
N ASN A 92 18.41 -13.23 -9.47
CA ASN A 92 18.16 -14.62 -9.09
C ASN A 92 19.07 -15.06 -7.94
N ASN A 93 18.56 -14.97 -6.71
CA ASN A 93 19.23 -15.36 -5.46
C ASN A 93 20.67 -14.81 -5.35
N ALA A 94 20.89 -13.60 -5.85
CA ALA A 94 22.21 -12.99 -5.87
C ALA A 94 22.67 -12.67 -4.42
N PRO A 95 23.72 -13.34 -3.90
CA PRO A 95 24.21 -13.08 -2.54
C PRO A 95 24.83 -11.68 -2.42
N LYS A 96 25.26 -11.13 -3.55
CA LYS A 96 25.81 -9.78 -3.70
C LYS A 96 25.56 -9.27 -5.12
N TYR A 97 25.16 -8.00 -5.26
CA TYR A 97 25.02 -7.33 -6.53
C TYR A 97 26.37 -6.83 -7.05
N PRO A 98 26.67 -7.01 -8.35
CA PRO A 98 27.97 -6.64 -8.93
C PRO A 98 28.10 -5.13 -9.17
N LYS A 99 26.98 -4.44 -9.45
CA LYS A 99 26.91 -3.00 -9.73
C LYS A 99 26.12 -2.28 -8.62
N PRO A 100 26.40 -0.98 -8.35
CA PRO A 100 25.66 -0.21 -7.36
C PRO A 100 24.25 0.22 -7.81
N ASP A 101 23.84 -0.05 -9.06
CA ASP A 101 22.60 0.48 -9.62
C ASP A 101 21.34 0.05 -8.86
N TYR A 102 21.37 -1.09 -8.12
CA TYR A 102 20.28 -1.50 -7.24
C TYR A 102 19.94 -0.46 -6.18
N VAL A 103 20.88 0.39 -5.78
CA VAL A 103 20.66 1.48 -4.83
C VAL A 103 19.66 2.47 -5.39
N LEU A 104 19.78 2.83 -6.68
CA LEU A 104 18.83 3.71 -7.36
C LEU A 104 17.45 3.04 -7.49
N LEU A 105 17.43 1.73 -7.77
CA LEU A 105 16.18 0.96 -7.83
C LEU A 105 15.47 0.92 -6.47
N ARG A 106 16.21 0.87 -5.35
CA ARG A 106 15.66 0.96 -3.98
C ARG A 106 15.19 2.35 -3.59
N LEU A 107 15.85 3.40 -4.06
CA LEU A 107 15.45 4.79 -3.78
C LEU A 107 14.02 5.08 -4.26
N THR A 108 13.59 4.45 -5.36
CA THR A 108 12.25 4.64 -5.92
C THR A 108 11.13 4.29 -4.92
N PRO A 109 10.95 3.03 -4.50
CA PRO A 109 9.93 2.69 -3.50
C PRO A 109 10.17 3.39 -2.16
N ALA A 110 11.43 3.67 -1.78
CA ALA A 110 11.74 4.38 -0.54
C ALA A 110 11.22 5.82 -0.57
N THR A 111 11.31 6.50 -1.72
CA THR A 111 10.75 7.84 -1.95
C THR A 111 9.24 7.83 -1.74
N PHE A 112 8.54 6.91 -2.41
CA PHE A 112 7.09 6.79 -2.32
C PHE A 112 6.65 6.43 -0.89
N SER A 113 7.35 5.53 -0.23
CA SER A 113 7.12 5.19 1.18
C SER A 113 7.34 6.38 2.12
N ALA A 114 8.36 7.22 1.88
CA ALA A 114 8.61 8.42 2.68
C ALA A 114 7.44 9.42 2.56
N LEU A 115 6.92 9.60 1.34
CA LEU A 115 5.80 10.51 1.06
C LEU A 115 4.46 10.07 1.69
N CYS A 116 4.32 8.80 2.09
CA CYS A 116 3.15 8.34 2.84
C CYS A 116 3.00 9.07 4.19
N CYS A 117 4.11 9.50 4.79
CA CYS A 117 4.15 10.13 6.10
C CYS A 117 3.50 11.53 6.10
N PRO A 118 3.92 12.50 5.24
CA PRO A 118 3.25 13.80 5.14
C PRO A 118 1.82 13.68 4.59
N LEU A 119 1.53 12.72 3.70
CA LEU A 119 0.15 12.47 3.27
C LEU A 119 -0.74 12.02 4.43
N SER A 120 -0.24 11.17 5.34
CA SER A 120 -0.98 10.75 6.53
C SER A 120 -1.31 11.93 7.46
N TYR A 121 -0.39 12.90 7.59
CA TYR A 121 -0.65 14.16 8.29
C TYR A 121 -1.81 14.92 7.62
N LEU A 122 -1.73 15.08 6.29
CA LEU A 122 -2.75 15.78 5.50
C LEU A 122 -4.12 15.10 5.57
N CYS A 123 -4.19 13.76 5.58
CA CYS A 123 -5.46 13.04 5.78
C CYS A 123 -6.16 13.48 7.06
N VAL A 124 -5.46 13.45 8.19
CA VAL A 124 -6.03 13.82 9.49
C VAL A 124 -6.44 15.29 9.53
N ARG A 125 -5.65 16.16 8.89
CA ARG A 125 -6.00 17.58 8.71
C ARG A 125 -7.26 17.75 7.87
N PHE A 126 -7.32 17.21 6.65
CA PHE A 126 -8.47 17.36 5.76
C PHE A 126 -9.74 16.70 6.31
N ALA A 127 -9.62 15.69 7.18
CA ALA A 127 -10.75 15.12 7.92
C ALA A 127 -11.31 16.03 9.03
N GLY A 128 -10.63 17.13 9.36
CA GLY A 128 -11.13 18.11 10.32
C GLY A 128 -10.45 18.11 11.70
N PHE A 129 -9.34 17.39 11.87
CA PHE A 129 -8.61 17.31 13.13
C PHE A 129 -7.42 18.28 13.17
N GLY A 130 -6.96 18.65 14.36
CA GLY A 130 -5.89 19.63 14.56
C GLY A 130 -4.48 19.05 14.45
N HIS A 131 -3.49 19.94 14.56
CA HIS A 131 -2.05 19.65 14.40
C HIS A 131 -1.59 18.46 15.24
N THR A 132 -1.87 18.46 16.55
CA THR A 132 -1.40 17.42 17.49
C THR A 132 -1.81 16.03 17.02
N SER A 133 -3.07 15.86 16.62
CA SER A 133 -3.61 14.59 16.12
C SER A 133 -2.96 14.15 14.81
N ALA A 134 -2.76 15.09 13.88
CA ALA A 134 -2.12 14.81 12.61
C ALA A 134 -0.62 14.48 12.77
N THR A 135 0.09 15.19 13.65
CA THR A 135 1.50 14.94 13.96
C THR A 135 1.70 13.57 14.60
N VAL A 136 0.87 13.19 15.57
CA VAL A 136 0.94 11.85 16.19
C VAL A 136 0.70 10.76 15.15
N CYS A 137 -0.32 10.89 14.31
CA CYS A 137 -0.58 9.94 13.23
C CYS A 137 0.65 9.76 12.33
N SER A 138 1.25 10.87 11.87
CA SER A 138 2.38 10.81 10.95
C SER A 138 3.63 10.23 11.60
N LEU A 139 3.93 10.57 12.86
CA LEU A 139 5.08 10.04 13.59
C LEU A 139 4.94 8.53 13.88
N LEU A 140 3.73 8.03 14.16
CA LEU A 140 3.50 6.59 14.28
C LEU A 140 3.78 5.84 12.97
N VAL A 141 3.47 6.45 11.82
CA VAL A 141 3.76 5.91 10.47
C VAL A 141 5.26 5.99 10.14
N ILE A 142 5.93 7.07 10.53
CA ILE A 142 7.39 7.25 10.36
C ILE A 142 8.16 6.19 11.15
N PHE A 143 7.81 6.01 12.42
CA PHE A 143 8.49 5.10 13.33
C PHE A 143 8.06 3.63 13.20
N ASP A 144 7.14 3.31 12.28
CA ASP A 144 6.79 1.93 12.00
C ASP A 144 7.87 1.24 11.14
N THR A 145 8.40 0.15 11.67
CA THR A 145 9.48 -0.64 11.06
C THR A 145 9.00 -1.57 9.96
N SER A 146 7.72 -2.00 9.96
CA SER A 146 7.18 -2.82 8.86
C SER A 146 7.02 -2.01 7.58
N LEU A 147 6.48 -0.80 7.68
CA LEU A 147 6.38 0.13 6.54
C LEU A 147 7.76 0.52 5.99
N GLY A 148 8.76 0.63 6.85
CA GLY A 148 10.13 0.92 6.41
C GLY A 148 10.84 -0.26 5.78
N THR A 149 10.58 -1.48 6.26
CA THR A 149 11.14 -2.70 5.66
C THR A 149 10.57 -2.91 4.25
N GLU A 150 9.25 -2.85 4.09
CA GLU A 150 8.62 -2.99 2.77
C GLU A 150 8.95 -1.83 1.82
N GLY A 151 9.11 -0.63 2.37
CA GLY A 151 9.30 0.58 1.58
C GLY A 151 10.71 0.75 1.01
N ARG A 152 11.75 0.15 1.61
CA ARG A 152 13.15 0.44 1.26
C ARG A 152 13.73 -0.46 0.17
N HIS A 153 13.12 -1.61 -0.07
CA HIS A 153 13.62 -2.64 -0.98
C HIS A 153 12.96 -2.52 -2.34
N ILE A 154 13.50 -3.18 -3.37
CA ILE A 154 12.93 -3.18 -4.73
C ILE A 154 11.61 -3.97 -4.72
N LEU A 155 10.56 -3.36 -4.17
CA LEU A 155 9.24 -3.94 -3.95
C LEU A 155 8.16 -2.94 -4.39
N SER A 156 7.00 -3.47 -4.77
CA SER A 156 5.86 -2.62 -5.18
C SER A 156 5.11 -2.00 -4.01
N ASP A 157 5.27 -2.51 -2.79
CA ASP A 157 4.43 -2.15 -1.65
C ASP A 157 4.65 -0.68 -1.22
N GLY A 158 5.87 -0.14 -1.29
CA GLY A 158 6.12 1.29 -1.05
C GLY A 158 5.33 2.21 -2.01
N ILE A 159 5.22 1.83 -3.28
CA ILE A 159 4.47 2.57 -4.32
C ILE A 159 2.96 2.41 -4.11
N LEU A 160 2.51 1.20 -3.79
CA LEU A 160 1.11 0.92 -3.46
C LEU A 160 0.64 1.73 -2.24
N HIS A 161 1.43 1.75 -1.17
CA HIS A 161 1.13 2.52 0.04
C HIS A 161 0.95 4.00 -0.28
N PHE A 162 1.84 4.56 -1.11
CA PHE A 162 1.74 5.93 -1.56
C PHE A 162 0.43 6.21 -2.28
N PHE A 163 0.11 5.45 -3.34
CA PHE A 163 -1.12 5.71 -4.10
C PHE A 163 -2.38 5.50 -3.25
N SER A 164 -2.35 4.56 -2.30
CA SER A 164 -3.46 4.32 -1.37
C SER A 164 -3.68 5.51 -0.44
N ILE A 165 -2.64 6.02 0.22
CA ILE A 165 -2.77 7.17 1.14
C ILE A 165 -2.97 8.48 0.39
N LEU A 166 -2.37 8.64 -0.81
CA LEU A 166 -2.63 9.76 -1.70
C LEU A 166 -4.12 9.83 -2.07
N HIS A 167 -4.72 8.70 -2.44
CA HIS A 167 -6.14 8.63 -2.74
C HIS A 167 -7.00 9.03 -1.52
N ILE A 168 -6.73 8.49 -0.33
CA ILE A 168 -7.44 8.90 0.90
C ILE A 168 -7.27 10.41 1.16
N THR A 169 -6.07 10.95 0.95
CA THR A 169 -5.80 12.39 1.09
C THR A 169 -6.66 13.21 0.12
N ILE A 170 -6.73 12.79 -1.14
CA ILE A 170 -7.52 13.45 -2.19
C ILE A 170 -9.02 13.34 -1.89
N LEU A 171 -9.50 12.18 -1.43
CA LEU A 171 -10.90 11.99 -1.01
C LEU A 171 -11.27 12.98 0.09
N LEU A 172 -10.49 13.00 1.18
CA LEU A 172 -10.74 13.87 2.32
C LEU A 172 -10.61 15.35 1.93
N PHE A 173 -9.65 15.69 1.08
CA PHE A 173 -9.52 17.04 0.53
C PHE A 173 -10.78 17.42 -0.28
N THR A 174 -11.24 16.54 -1.17
CA THR A 174 -12.42 16.76 -2.02
C THR A 174 -13.65 17.11 -1.18
N PHE A 175 -13.86 16.40 -0.07
CA PHE A 175 -14.98 16.65 0.83
C PHE A 175 -14.75 17.77 1.86
N SER A 176 -13.54 18.32 1.97
CA SER A 176 -13.28 19.55 2.73
C SER A 176 -13.64 20.82 1.94
N ILE A 177 -13.93 20.71 0.64
CA ILE A 177 -14.33 21.83 -0.21
C ILE A 177 -15.75 22.30 0.19
N PRO A 178 -15.95 23.57 0.58
CA PRO A 178 -17.23 24.05 1.13
C PRO A 178 -18.44 23.99 0.18
N ASN A 179 -18.20 24.00 -1.14
CA ASN A 179 -19.25 24.05 -2.16
C ASN A 179 -19.06 22.93 -3.20
N PHE A 180 -20.11 22.17 -3.45
CA PHE A 180 -20.19 21.11 -4.46
C PHE A 180 -20.37 21.67 -5.88
N GLY A 181 -19.54 22.65 -6.25
CA GLY A 181 -19.50 23.27 -7.58
C GLY A 181 -18.42 22.66 -8.48
N THR A 182 -17.99 23.42 -9.49
CA THR A 182 -16.97 22.98 -10.47
C THR A 182 -15.69 22.47 -9.81
N LYS A 183 -15.21 23.16 -8.76
CA LYS A 183 -14.00 22.73 -8.04
C LYS A 183 -14.17 21.33 -7.45
N PHE A 184 -15.30 21.03 -6.82
CA PHE A 184 -15.59 19.71 -6.27
C PHE A 184 -15.60 18.65 -7.38
N ASN A 185 -16.24 18.93 -8.53
CA ASN A 185 -16.32 17.98 -9.64
C ASN A 185 -14.94 17.66 -10.26
N VAL A 186 -14.05 18.66 -10.38
CA VAL A 186 -12.67 18.43 -10.81
C VAL A 186 -11.94 17.51 -9.83
N TRP A 187 -12.07 17.78 -8.53
CA TRP A 187 -11.43 16.95 -7.51
C TRP A 187 -12.06 15.57 -7.37
N HIS A 188 -13.35 15.39 -7.66
CA HIS A 188 -13.99 14.08 -7.80
C HIS A 188 -13.38 13.25 -8.93
N ILE A 189 -13.12 13.86 -10.09
CA ILE A 189 -12.44 13.17 -11.20
C ILE A 189 -11.02 12.76 -10.79
N ILE A 190 -10.27 13.67 -10.17
CA ILE A 190 -8.93 13.39 -9.64
C ILE A 190 -8.98 12.27 -8.58
N ASN A 191 -10.00 12.27 -7.72
CA ASN A 191 -10.23 11.23 -6.73
C ASN A 191 -10.40 9.86 -7.39
N ALA A 192 -11.28 9.76 -8.39
CA ALA A 192 -11.51 8.52 -9.13
C ALA A 192 -10.25 8.04 -9.88
N ILE A 193 -9.46 8.96 -10.45
CA ILE A 193 -8.17 8.63 -11.08
C ILE A 193 -7.19 8.09 -10.04
N SER A 194 -7.09 8.72 -8.87
CA SER A 194 -6.17 8.29 -7.79
C SER A 194 -6.53 6.91 -7.23
N LEU A 195 -7.82 6.61 -7.08
CA LEU A 195 -8.29 5.28 -6.69
C LEU A 195 -7.94 4.23 -7.75
N GLY A 196 -8.20 4.55 -9.03
CA GLY A 196 -7.83 3.70 -10.16
C GLY A 196 -6.32 3.41 -10.18
N ALA A 197 -5.48 4.40 -9.88
CA ALA A 197 -4.03 4.23 -9.78
C ALA A 197 -3.65 3.26 -8.63
N ALA A 198 -4.22 3.43 -7.43
CA ALA A 198 -3.97 2.53 -6.31
C ALA A 198 -4.36 1.06 -6.65
N CYS A 199 -5.54 0.85 -7.22
CA CYS A 199 -6.01 -0.47 -7.69
C CYS A 199 -5.12 -1.05 -8.81
N SER A 200 -4.52 -0.19 -9.64
CA SER A 200 -3.60 -0.59 -10.70
C SER A 200 -2.18 -0.90 -10.21
N CYS A 201 -1.86 -0.63 -8.95
CA CYS A 201 -0.62 -1.07 -8.30
C CYS A 201 -0.76 -2.48 -7.73
N LYS A 202 -1.83 -2.75 -6.97
CA LYS A 202 -2.09 -4.05 -6.34
C LYS A 202 -3.59 -4.18 -6.05
N ASN A 203 -4.11 -5.40 -6.21
CA ASN A 203 -5.52 -5.70 -5.95
C ASN A 203 -5.95 -5.55 -4.48
N THR A 204 -5.00 -5.32 -3.55
CA THR A 204 -5.32 -5.03 -2.15
C THR A 204 -5.96 -3.65 -1.95
N ALA A 205 -5.79 -2.72 -2.90
CA ALA A 205 -6.37 -1.38 -2.82
C ALA A 205 -7.87 -1.31 -3.14
N TRP A 206 -8.48 -2.37 -3.70
CA TRP A 206 -9.91 -2.38 -4.07
C TRP A 206 -10.85 -2.13 -2.87
N GLY A 207 -10.40 -2.40 -1.64
CA GLY A 207 -11.17 -2.07 -0.43
C GLY A 207 -11.47 -0.58 -0.29
N LEU A 208 -10.62 0.31 -0.83
CA LEU A 208 -10.80 1.76 -0.76
C LEU A 208 -12.05 2.25 -1.52
N MET A 209 -12.52 1.50 -2.51
CA MET A 209 -13.79 1.80 -3.19
C MET A 209 -14.98 1.82 -2.21
N ALA A 210 -14.96 0.95 -1.19
CA ALA A 210 -16.00 0.94 -0.17
C ALA A 210 -15.88 2.12 0.82
N LEU A 211 -14.66 2.63 1.04
CA LEU A 211 -14.46 3.87 1.79
C LEU A 211 -15.05 5.06 1.03
N ASP A 212 -14.80 5.16 -0.28
CA ASP A 212 -15.40 6.19 -1.13
C ASP A 212 -16.92 6.13 -1.07
N ALA A 213 -17.51 4.94 -1.27
CA ALA A 213 -18.95 4.75 -1.15
C ALA A 213 -19.48 5.26 0.19
N PHE A 214 -18.83 4.91 1.31
CA PHE A 214 -19.19 5.41 2.64
C PHE A 214 -19.14 6.95 2.70
N VAL A 215 -18.04 7.57 2.29
CA VAL A 215 -17.88 9.03 2.37
C VAL A 215 -18.95 9.75 1.53
N TYR A 216 -19.20 9.29 0.29
CA TYR A 216 -20.23 9.87 -0.59
C TYR A 216 -21.64 9.71 -0.01
N ILE A 217 -22.01 8.52 0.47
CA ILE A 217 -23.31 8.23 1.09
C ILE A 217 -23.57 9.17 2.27
N PHE A 218 -22.60 9.29 3.18
CA PHE A 218 -22.76 10.11 4.38
C PHE A 218 -22.73 11.62 4.08
N ALA A 219 -21.87 12.08 3.17
CA ALA A 219 -21.79 13.48 2.81
C ALA A 219 -23.07 13.97 2.11
N PHE A 220 -23.72 13.10 1.33
CA PHE A 220 -24.95 13.43 0.59
C PHE A 220 -26.24 13.20 1.37
N ALA A 221 -26.19 12.53 2.53
CA ALA A 221 -27.36 12.26 3.37
C ALA A 221 -28.31 13.46 3.61
N PRO A 222 -27.84 14.73 3.74
CA PRO A 222 -28.74 15.88 3.85
C PRO A 222 -29.70 16.08 2.67
N LEU A 223 -29.40 15.57 1.47
CA LEU A 223 -30.28 15.64 0.30
C LEU A 223 -31.58 14.87 0.48
N VAL A 224 -31.63 13.91 1.41
CA VAL A 224 -32.87 13.18 1.75
C VAL A 224 -33.98 14.15 2.19
N ASN A 225 -33.63 15.29 2.82
CA ASN A 225 -34.60 16.32 3.21
C ASN A 225 -35.14 17.13 2.03
N VAL A 226 -34.45 17.12 0.89
CA VAL A 226 -34.92 17.74 -0.37
C VAL A 226 -35.79 16.74 -1.12
N GLY A 227 -35.30 15.51 -1.28
CA GLY A 227 -36.00 14.42 -1.93
C GLY A 227 -35.19 13.13 -1.90
N VAL A 228 -35.84 12.00 -1.60
CA VAL A 228 -35.17 10.68 -1.59
C VAL A 228 -34.64 10.32 -2.98
N LEU A 229 -35.38 10.66 -4.04
CA LEU A 229 -34.94 10.42 -5.42
C LEU A 229 -33.72 11.27 -5.78
N ASP A 230 -33.65 12.53 -5.35
CA ASP A 230 -32.49 13.39 -5.57
C ASP A 230 -31.23 12.80 -4.92
N TYR A 231 -31.37 12.31 -3.68
CA TYR A 231 -30.28 11.64 -2.97
C TYR A 231 -29.79 10.38 -3.70
N ILE A 232 -30.70 9.49 -4.11
CA ILE A 232 -30.38 8.25 -4.83
C ILE A 232 -29.72 8.58 -6.17
N PHE A 233 -30.28 9.53 -6.92
CA PHE A 233 -29.75 9.93 -8.22
C PHE A 233 -28.35 10.53 -8.11
N GLN A 234 -28.12 11.38 -7.10
CA GLN A 234 -26.81 11.99 -6.88
C GLN A 234 -25.74 10.96 -6.50
N ILE A 235 -26.07 10.00 -5.63
CA ILE A 235 -25.18 8.87 -5.31
C ILE A 235 -24.93 8.03 -6.56
N GLY A 236 -25.98 7.72 -7.34
CA GLY A 236 -25.87 6.94 -8.56
C GLY A 236 -24.95 7.58 -9.60
N ILE A 237 -25.07 8.89 -9.81
CA ILE A 237 -24.19 9.63 -10.73
C ILE A 237 -22.75 9.60 -10.26
N TYR A 238 -22.47 10.04 -9.02
CA TYR A 238 -21.09 10.15 -8.54
C TYR A 238 -20.45 8.77 -8.33
N GLY A 239 -21.21 7.80 -7.84
CA GLY A 239 -20.74 6.42 -7.71
C GLY A 239 -20.46 5.78 -9.08
N GLY A 240 -21.35 6.01 -10.05
CA GLY A 240 -21.18 5.54 -11.42
C GLY A 240 -19.97 6.16 -12.11
N SER A 241 -19.80 7.49 -12.05
CA SER A 241 -18.64 8.17 -12.65
C SER A 241 -17.32 7.73 -12.00
N LEU A 242 -17.30 7.54 -10.69
CA LEU A 242 -16.14 7.02 -9.96
C LEU A 242 -15.76 5.62 -10.41
N ALA A 243 -16.75 4.71 -10.49
CA ALA A 243 -16.55 3.34 -10.93
C ALA A 243 -16.09 3.24 -12.41
N ILE A 244 -16.62 4.10 -13.28
CA ILE A 244 -16.20 4.15 -14.69
C ILE A 244 -14.76 4.65 -14.80
N ILE A 245 -14.43 5.79 -14.17
CA ILE A 245 -13.10 6.39 -14.28
C ILE A 245 -12.03 5.48 -13.67
N GLN A 246 -12.27 4.89 -12.50
CA GLN A 246 -11.29 3.96 -11.89
C GLN A 246 -11.01 2.77 -12.81
N PHE A 247 -12.06 2.22 -13.46
CA PHE A 247 -11.92 1.06 -14.34
C PHE A 247 -11.18 1.43 -15.62
N LEU A 248 -11.41 2.63 -16.16
CA LEU A 248 -10.64 3.14 -17.29
C LEU A 248 -9.16 3.29 -16.94
N VAL A 249 -8.81 3.83 -15.76
CA VAL A 249 -7.40 3.90 -15.34
C VAL A 249 -6.78 2.52 -15.20
N TYR A 250 -7.52 1.57 -14.63
CA TYR A 250 -7.10 0.17 -14.55
C TYR A 250 -6.83 -0.43 -15.94
N LEU A 251 -7.77 -0.30 -16.88
CA LEU A 251 -7.58 -0.76 -18.26
C LEU A 251 -6.39 -0.09 -18.95
N TRP A 252 -6.25 1.23 -18.82
CA TRP A 252 -5.15 1.98 -19.41
C TRP A 252 -3.79 1.52 -18.89
N SER A 253 -3.69 1.17 -17.61
CA SER A 253 -2.44 0.63 -17.05
C SER A 253 -2.01 -0.66 -17.78
N PHE A 254 -2.96 -1.55 -18.09
CA PHE A 254 -2.69 -2.77 -18.85
C PHE A 254 -2.44 -2.50 -20.33
N PHE A 255 -3.12 -1.52 -20.92
CA PHE A 255 -2.87 -1.14 -22.31
C PHE A 255 -1.43 -0.68 -22.48
N ILE A 256 -0.95 0.19 -21.58
CA ILE A 256 0.44 0.64 -21.56
C ILE A 256 1.37 -0.56 -21.32
N HIS A 257 1.08 -1.42 -20.34
CA HIS A 257 1.88 -2.63 -20.09
C HIS A 257 2.03 -3.50 -21.33
N PHE A 258 0.94 -3.78 -22.05
CA PHE A 258 1.03 -4.54 -23.29
C PHE A 258 1.81 -3.78 -24.36
N ILE A 259 1.56 -2.49 -24.55
CA ILE A 259 2.27 -1.66 -25.55
C ILE A 259 3.78 -1.71 -25.34
N LEU A 260 4.24 -1.57 -24.09
CA LEU A 260 5.64 -1.58 -23.68
C LEU A 260 6.32 -2.95 -23.82
N LEU A 261 5.56 -4.05 -23.84
CA LEU A 261 6.11 -5.42 -23.88
C LEU A 261 5.74 -6.15 -25.19
N PRO A 262 6.27 -5.71 -26.35
CA PRO A 262 6.03 -6.36 -27.63
C PRO A 262 6.72 -7.72 -27.80
N TYR A 263 7.83 -7.98 -27.09
CA TYR A 263 8.67 -9.15 -27.36
C TYR A 263 8.30 -10.37 -26.51
N ALA A 264 8.58 -11.56 -27.05
CA ALA A 264 8.46 -12.80 -26.31
C ALA A 264 9.48 -12.84 -25.15
N GLY A 265 8.97 -13.13 -23.95
CA GLY A 265 9.76 -13.24 -22.72
C GLY A 265 9.32 -14.40 -21.83
N PRO A 266 9.79 -14.45 -20.57
CA PRO A 266 9.53 -15.56 -19.65
C PRO A 266 8.04 -15.79 -19.34
N GLY A 267 7.20 -14.76 -19.48
CA GLY A 267 5.76 -14.86 -19.25
C GLY A 267 4.98 -15.43 -20.42
N THR A 268 5.61 -15.66 -21.58
CA THR A 268 4.90 -16.06 -22.81
C THR A 268 4.09 -17.34 -22.61
N GLY A 269 4.60 -18.30 -21.83
CA GLY A 269 3.93 -19.57 -21.54
C GLY A 269 2.52 -19.42 -20.96
N TYR A 270 2.28 -18.36 -20.18
CA TYR A 270 1.01 -18.09 -19.51
C TYR A 270 -0.08 -17.54 -20.44
N LEU A 271 0.26 -17.12 -21.67
CA LEU A 271 -0.72 -16.56 -22.60
C LEU A 271 -1.45 -17.64 -23.41
N ILE A 272 -2.68 -17.34 -23.85
CA ILE A 272 -3.40 -18.14 -24.85
C ILE A 272 -2.74 -18.05 -26.23
N PRO A 273 -2.92 -19.06 -27.12
CA PRO A 273 -2.25 -19.11 -28.42
C PRO A 273 -2.39 -17.83 -29.26
N GLU A 274 -3.57 -17.23 -29.28
CA GLU A 274 -3.85 -16.01 -30.06
C GLU A 274 -3.05 -14.82 -29.53
N MET A 275 -2.89 -14.71 -28.21
CA MET A 275 -2.07 -13.66 -27.58
C MET A 275 -0.57 -13.91 -27.78
N LYS A 276 -0.14 -15.18 -27.79
CA LYS A 276 1.27 -15.56 -28.06
C LYS A 276 1.70 -15.14 -29.47
N GLN A 277 0.83 -15.29 -30.47
CA GLN A 277 1.10 -14.90 -31.86
C GLN A 277 1.30 -13.39 -32.06
N GLN A 278 0.85 -12.57 -31.11
CA GLN A 278 1.03 -11.12 -31.12
C GLN A 278 2.37 -10.67 -30.53
N LEU A 279 3.13 -11.57 -29.91
CA LEU A 279 4.48 -11.28 -29.43
C LEU A 279 5.48 -11.43 -30.56
N ILE A 280 6.46 -10.54 -30.60
CA ILE A 280 7.53 -10.52 -31.58
C ILE A 280 8.70 -11.37 -31.06
N SER A 281 9.30 -12.19 -31.91
CA SER A 281 10.51 -12.93 -31.57
C SER A 281 11.68 -11.97 -31.36
N ASN A 282 12.54 -12.24 -30.36
CA ASN A 282 13.72 -11.41 -30.10
C ASN A 282 14.71 -11.38 -31.28
N ASP A 283 14.67 -12.40 -32.17
CA ASP A 283 15.64 -12.59 -33.26
C ASP A 283 15.21 -11.95 -34.60
N GLY A 284 14.06 -11.26 -34.65
CA GLY A 284 13.52 -10.70 -35.90
C GLY A 284 12.89 -9.33 -35.70
N VAL A 285 13.57 -8.27 -36.14
CA VAL A 285 13.06 -6.88 -36.10
C VAL A 285 12.64 -6.44 -37.49
N GLU A 286 11.74 -7.19 -38.13
CA GLU A 286 11.08 -6.72 -39.35
C GLU A 286 9.85 -5.89 -38.97
N CYS A 287 9.71 -4.69 -39.54
CA CYS A 287 8.57 -3.80 -39.31
C CYS A 287 7.20 -4.49 -39.57
N ALA A 288 7.17 -5.48 -40.48
CA ALA A 288 5.99 -6.29 -40.77
C ALA A 288 5.46 -7.07 -39.54
N LEU A 289 6.31 -7.39 -38.57
CA LEU A 289 5.94 -8.14 -37.36
C LEU A 289 5.13 -7.28 -36.38
N PHE A 290 5.22 -5.95 -36.41
CA PHE A 290 4.42 -5.08 -35.56
C PHE A 290 2.93 -5.07 -35.94
N GLY A 291 2.58 -5.33 -37.21
CA GLY A 291 1.20 -5.50 -37.65
C GLY A 291 0.48 -6.64 -36.94
N LYS A 292 1.21 -7.69 -36.52
CA LYS A 292 0.65 -8.80 -35.73
C LYS A 292 0.05 -8.33 -34.42
N ARG A 293 0.53 -7.22 -33.84
CA ARG A 293 0.02 -6.67 -32.58
C ARG A 293 -1.37 -6.04 -32.69
N LEU A 294 -1.80 -5.73 -33.93
CA LEU A 294 -3.12 -5.17 -34.22
C LEU A 294 -4.16 -6.27 -34.50
N THR A 295 -3.75 -7.54 -34.52
CA THR A 295 -4.68 -8.67 -34.72
C THR A 295 -5.57 -8.89 -33.49
N SER A 296 -6.57 -9.76 -33.61
CA SER A 296 -7.39 -10.19 -32.48
C SER A 296 -6.58 -11.14 -31.56
N PRO A 297 -6.72 -11.08 -30.22
CA PRO A 297 -7.63 -10.22 -29.46
C PRO A 297 -7.10 -8.79 -29.26
N GLY A 298 -8.02 -7.82 -29.29
CA GLY A 298 -7.70 -6.42 -28.95
C GLY A 298 -7.32 -6.22 -27.48
N LEU A 299 -6.74 -5.06 -27.15
CA LEU A 299 -6.18 -4.76 -25.82
C LEU A 299 -7.20 -4.93 -24.67
N THR A 300 -8.47 -4.57 -24.86
CA THR A 300 -9.51 -4.75 -23.84
C THR A 300 -9.70 -6.23 -23.49
N ARG A 301 -9.85 -7.09 -24.51
CA ARG A 301 -10.04 -8.54 -24.29
C ARG A 301 -8.81 -9.16 -23.64
N ARG A 302 -7.61 -8.77 -24.08
CA ARG A 302 -6.33 -9.18 -23.47
C ARG A 302 -6.24 -8.79 -21.99
N THR A 303 -6.65 -7.57 -21.68
CA THR A 303 -6.62 -7.03 -20.31
C THR A 303 -7.59 -7.76 -19.39
N ILE A 304 -8.82 -7.98 -19.84
CA ILE A 304 -9.82 -8.74 -19.07
C ILE A 304 -9.33 -10.17 -18.87
N TRP A 305 -8.86 -10.84 -19.93
CA TRP A 305 -8.35 -12.20 -19.85
C TRP A 305 -7.17 -12.32 -18.88
N LEU A 306 -6.18 -11.43 -19.01
CA LEU A 306 -5.00 -11.43 -18.14
C LEU A 306 -5.40 -11.13 -16.69
N SER A 307 -6.27 -10.15 -16.46
CA SER A 307 -6.76 -9.81 -15.10
C SER A 307 -7.47 -10.99 -14.43
N VAL A 308 -8.30 -11.74 -15.17
CA VAL A 308 -8.96 -12.96 -14.65
C VAL A 308 -7.92 -14.04 -14.36
N ASN A 309 -6.98 -14.28 -15.27
CA ASN A 309 -5.94 -15.28 -15.08
C ASN A 309 -5.03 -14.95 -13.88
N MET A 310 -4.67 -13.67 -13.71
CA MET A 310 -3.92 -13.16 -12.56
C MET A 310 -4.69 -13.38 -11.25
N HIS A 311 -6.00 -13.11 -11.24
CA HIS A 311 -6.83 -13.34 -10.06
C HIS A 311 -6.84 -14.82 -9.67
N VAL A 312 -7.06 -15.72 -10.63
CA VAL A 312 -7.04 -17.17 -10.42
C VAL A 312 -5.67 -17.63 -9.92
N GLY A 313 -4.59 -17.20 -10.58
CA GLY A 313 -3.22 -17.53 -10.19
C GLY A 313 -2.89 -17.06 -8.78
N ASN A 314 -3.27 -15.83 -8.42
CA ASN A 314 -3.08 -15.28 -7.08
C ASN A 314 -3.80 -16.10 -5.99
N MET A 315 -5.07 -16.47 -6.22
CA MET A 315 -5.83 -17.29 -5.28
C MET A 315 -5.33 -18.74 -5.14
N GLY A 316 -4.55 -19.22 -6.12
CA GLY A 316 -3.94 -20.54 -6.13
C GLY A 316 -2.65 -20.69 -5.30
N ILE A 317 -2.09 -19.60 -4.76
CA ILE A 317 -0.84 -19.63 -3.99
C ILE A 317 -1.12 -20.10 -2.56
N GLN A 318 -1.28 -21.41 -2.38
CA GLN A 318 -1.67 -22.03 -1.10
C GLN A 318 -0.54 -22.78 -0.39
N GLU A 319 0.62 -22.94 -1.03
CA GLU A 319 1.76 -23.68 -0.47
C GLU A 319 2.28 -23.00 0.80
N PHE A 320 2.62 -23.79 1.83
CA PHE A 320 3.12 -23.25 3.08
C PHE A 320 4.43 -22.47 2.88
N HIS A 321 4.59 -21.36 3.61
CA HIS A 321 5.83 -20.58 3.66
C HIS A 321 6.14 -20.19 5.12
N ASP A 322 7.40 -20.28 5.56
CA ASP A 322 7.77 -20.04 6.96
C ASP A 322 7.45 -18.65 7.48
N SER A 323 7.42 -17.66 6.59
CA SER A 323 7.05 -16.28 6.93
C SER A 323 5.54 -16.01 6.85
N MET A 324 4.71 -17.00 6.51
CA MET A 324 3.27 -16.79 6.36
C MET A 324 2.60 -16.42 7.69
N SER A 325 1.65 -15.48 7.65
CA SER A 325 0.86 -15.06 8.81
C SER A 325 -0.61 -14.88 8.44
N PHE A 326 -1.47 -14.75 9.45
CA PHE A 326 -2.92 -14.73 9.27
C PHE A 326 -3.54 -13.40 9.69
N PRO A 327 -4.66 -12.97 9.06
CA PRO A 327 -5.32 -11.70 9.37
C PRO A 327 -5.57 -11.47 10.86
N LYS A 328 -6.03 -12.50 11.58
CA LYS A 328 -6.26 -12.46 13.04
C LYS A 328 -5.04 -12.08 13.88
N GLN A 329 -3.84 -12.27 13.34
CA GLN A 329 -2.58 -12.03 14.05
C GLN A 329 -2.05 -10.62 13.85
N TRP A 330 -2.41 -9.94 12.75
CA TRP A 330 -1.75 -8.71 12.33
C TRP A 330 -1.96 -7.53 13.28
N PRO A 331 -3.19 -7.16 13.71
CA PRO A 331 -3.40 -5.96 14.52
C PRO A 331 -2.70 -5.98 15.88
N ILE A 332 -2.43 -7.18 16.41
CA ILE A 332 -1.81 -7.41 17.72
C ILE A 332 -0.37 -7.93 17.61
N LEU A 333 0.18 -8.02 16.40
CA LEU A 333 1.51 -8.58 16.12
C LEU A 333 1.73 -9.93 16.81
N SER A 334 0.83 -10.89 16.62
CA SER A 334 0.96 -12.22 17.24
C SER A 334 1.46 -13.31 16.28
N GLY A 335 1.81 -12.92 15.05
CA GLY A 335 2.31 -13.81 13.99
C GLY A 335 3.84 -13.84 13.92
N VAL A 336 4.36 -14.62 12.96
CA VAL A 336 5.80 -14.69 12.65
C VAL A 336 6.29 -13.43 11.95
N MET A 337 7.52 -13.03 12.26
CA MET A 337 8.21 -11.98 11.52
C MET A 337 8.59 -12.48 10.13
N CYS A 338 8.34 -11.67 9.10
CA CYS A 338 8.66 -12.06 7.74
C CYS A 338 10.17 -11.92 7.50
N TYR A 339 10.84 -13.02 7.16
CA TYR A 339 12.28 -13.04 6.92
C TYR A 339 12.60 -12.47 5.55
N PHE A 340 13.49 -11.47 5.50
CA PHE A 340 13.84 -10.76 4.27
C PHE A 340 15.23 -11.12 3.76
N TRP A 341 16.21 -11.19 4.66
CA TRP A 341 17.61 -11.37 4.30
C TRP A 341 18.41 -11.77 5.53
N GLY A 342 19.55 -12.42 5.34
CA GLY A 342 20.49 -12.69 6.42
C GLY A 342 21.87 -13.08 5.91
N ARG A 343 22.90 -12.45 6.48
CA ARG A 343 24.32 -12.72 6.22
C ARG A 343 25.17 -12.20 7.38
N ASP A 344 26.27 -12.87 7.69
CA ASP A 344 27.27 -12.41 8.68
C ASP A 344 26.67 -12.09 10.07
N GLY A 345 25.72 -12.90 10.53
CA GLY A 345 25.03 -12.71 11.81
C GLY A 345 24.05 -11.52 11.86
N LYS A 346 23.84 -10.83 10.73
CA LYS A 346 22.82 -9.79 10.57
C LYS A 346 21.66 -10.35 9.77
N GLU A 347 20.44 -9.93 10.10
CA GLU A 347 19.25 -10.31 9.35
C GLU A 347 18.28 -9.14 9.26
N ILE A 348 17.50 -9.14 8.18
CA ILE A 348 16.35 -8.25 7.99
C ILE A 348 15.10 -9.09 8.22
N ARG A 349 14.24 -8.60 9.11
CA ARG A 349 12.93 -9.18 9.38
C ARG A 349 11.90 -8.07 9.38
N CYS A 350 10.88 -8.20 8.54
CA CYS A 350 9.74 -7.30 8.55
C CYS A 350 8.89 -7.57 9.79
N LEU A 351 9.07 -6.73 10.81
CA LEU A 351 8.31 -6.67 12.05
C LEU A 351 7.78 -5.24 12.20
N GLY A 352 6.51 -5.11 12.57
CA GLY A 352 5.89 -3.82 12.86
C GLY A 352 6.30 -3.27 14.22
N ASN A 353 6.24 -1.95 14.37
CA ASN A 353 6.48 -1.34 15.67
C ASN A 353 5.27 -1.62 16.57
N VAL A 354 5.49 -2.31 17.69
CA VAL A 354 4.40 -2.72 18.61
C VAL A 354 3.56 -1.53 19.05
N PHE A 355 4.19 -0.40 19.34
CA PHE A 355 3.47 0.80 19.76
C PHE A 355 2.62 1.37 18.64
N SER A 356 3.14 1.43 17.41
CA SER A 356 2.37 1.87 16.24
C SER A 356 1.13 0.99 16.02
N TYR A 357 1.28 -0.33 16.08
CA TYR A 357 0.17 -1.28 15.91
C TYR A 357 -0.87 -1.17 17.02
N TYR A 358 -0.44 -1.10 18.28
CA TYR A 358 -1.35 -1.09 19.41
C TYR A 358 -2.10 0.24 19.50
N PHE A 359 -1.42 1.37 19.30
CA PHE A 359 -2.10 2.66 19.23
C PHE A 359 -3.06 2.73 18.04
N ALA A 360 -2.67 2.21 16.87
CA ALA A 360 -3.58 2.12 15.72
C ALA A 360 -4.86 1.35 16.06
N LEU A 361 -4.75 0.16 16.66
CA LEU A 361 -5.89 -0.67 17.05
C LEU A 361 -6.75 0.02 18.14
N ILE A 362 -6.12 0.59 19.17
CA ILE A 362 -6.81 1.37 20.21
C ILE A 362 -7.57 2.53 19.58
N GLY A 363 -6.97 3.24 18.63
CA GLY A 363 -7.58 4.35 17.92
C GLY A 363 -8.85 3.95 17.18
N VAL A 364 -8.79 2.84 16.43
CA VAL A 364 -9.95 2.26 15.74
C VAL A 364 -11.06 1.93 16.73
N ILE A 365 -10.74 1.24 17.82
CA ILE A 365 -11.71 0.86 18.85
C ILE A 365 -12.35 2.09 19.51
N LEU A 366 -11.55 3.07 19.94
CA LEU A 366 -12.04 4.28 20.62
C LEU A 366 -12.96 5.11 19.71
N CYS A 367 -12.65 5.22 18.42
CA CYS A 367 -13.48 5.97 17.47
C CYS A 367 -14.89 5.39 17.35
N CYS A 368 -15.08 4.08 17.54
CA CYS A 368 -16.41 3.44 17.50
C CYS A 368 -17.36 3.89 18.62
N PHE A 369 -16.84 4.31 19.78
CA PHE A 369 -17.68 4.51 20.98
C PHE A 369 -18.06 5.96 21.26
N ARG A 370 -17.41 6.95 20.63
CA ARG A 370 -17.65 8.38 20.91
C ARG A 370 -18.78 9.00 20.07
N ILE A 371 -19.93 8.33 19.99
CA ILE A 371 -21.05 8.65 19.08
C ILE A 371 -21.55 10.10 19.22
N LYS A 372 -21.60 10.65 20.43
CA LYS A 372 -22.12 12.00 20.70
C LYS A 372 -21.15 13.14 20.34
N HIS A 373 -19.91 12.84 19.97
CA HIS A 373 -18.92 13.88 19.68
C HIS A 373 -19.19 14.51 18.29
N PRO A 374 -19.06 15.84 18.13
CA PRO A 374 -19.31 16.51 16.85
C PRO A 374 -18.45 16.01 15.68
N LYS A 375 -17.26 15.48 16.00
CA LYS A 375 -16.32 14.89 15.02
C LYS A 375 -16.44 13.36 14.84
N TYR A 376 -17.51 12.74 15.37
CA TYR A 376 -17.66 11.28 15.34
C TYR A 376 -17.67 10.73 13.91
N TRP A 377 -18.50 11.29 13.02
CA TRP A 377 -18.60 10.80 11.65
C TRP A 377 -17.32 10.98 10.84
N GLN A 378 -16.53 12.01 11.14
CA GLN A 378 -15.21 12.22 10.56
C GLN A 378 -14.25 11.12 11.03
N SER A 379 -14.26 10.79 12.33
CA SER A 379 -13.44 9.68 12.85
C SER A 379 -13.85 8.31 12.30
N MET A 380 -15.14 8.12 12.00
CA MET A 380 -15.66 6.88 11.43
C MET A 380 -15.15 6.61 10.02
N GLN A 381 -14.72 7.64 9.26
CA GLN A 381 -14.09 7.44 7.96
C GLN A 381 -12.81 6.59 8.09
N PHE A 382 -12.03 6.80 9.16
CA PHE A 382 -10.84 5.98 9.43
C PHE A 382 -11.20 4.58 9.92
N VAL A 383 -12.24 4.43 10.75
CA VAL A 383 -12.71 3.11 11.19
C VAL A 383 -13.19 2.27 10.01
N ILE A 384 -14.01 2.86 9.14
CA ILE A 384 -14.51 2.18 7.93
C ILE A 384 -13.37 1.92 6.97
N GLY A 385 -12.49 2.89 6.72
CA GLY A 385 -11.29 2.71 5.89
C GLY A 385 -10.42 1.55 6.38
N TRP A 386 -10.19 1.46 7.69
CA TRP A 386 -9.47 0.35 8.31
C TRP A 386 -10.20 -0.98 8.07
N ALA A 387 -11.51 -1.03 8.31
CA ALA A 387 -12.32 -2.24 8.19
C ALA A 387 -12.38 -2.77 6.75
N VAL A 388 -12.61 -1.90 5.76
CA VAL A 388 -12.72 -2.30 4.35
C VAL A 388 -11.38 -2.68 3.73
N CYS A 389 -10.27 -2.20 4.29
CA CYS A 389 -8.93 -2.63 3.90
C CYS A 389 -8.44 -3.86 4.67
N TYR A 390 -9.05 -4.22 5.81
CA TYR A 390 -8.59 -5.31 6.67
C TYR A 390 -9.46 -6.57 6.58
N PHE A 391 -10.78 -6.45 6.76
CA PHE A 391 -11.66 -7.62 6.84
C PHE A 391 -11.71 -8.49 5.57
N PRO A 392 -11.59 -7.95 4.34
CA PRO A 392 -11.56 -8.79 3.16
C PRO A 392 -10.47 -9.87 3.20
N PHE A 393 -9.34 -9.63 3.89
CA PHE A 393 -8.27 -10.62 4.00
C PHE A 393 -8.69 -11.91 4.72
N TYR A 394 -9.74 -11.92 5.54
CA TYR A 394 -10.27 -13.15 6.13
C TYR A 394 -10.90 -14.10 5.10
N MET A 395 -11.31 -13.56 3.95
CA MET A 395 -11.93 -14.30 2.86
C MET A 395 -10.92 -14.75 1.79
N ILE A 396 -9.63 -14.44 1.97
CA ILE A 396 -8.58 -14.70 0.99
C ILE A 396 -7.91 -16.06 1.27
N PRO A 397 -8.11 -17.08 0.42
CA PRO A 397 -7.66 -18.46 0.69
C PRO A 397 -6.23 -18.72 0.18
N ARG A 398 -5.31 -17.75 0.32
CA ARG A 398 -3.91 -17.88 -0.12
C ARG A 398 -2.92 -17.53 0.98
N VAL A 399 -1.64 -17.79 0.74
CA VAL A 399 -0.54 -17.33 1.59
C VAL A 399 -0.54 -15.81 1.67
N MET A 400 -0.41 -15.30 2.89
CA MET A 400 -0.32 -13.89 3.19
C MET A 400 0.76 -13.65 4.25
N TYR A 401 1.18 -12.41 4.33
CA TYR A 401 2.27 -11.93 5.17
C TYR A 401 1.81 -10.71 5.96
N GLN A 402 2.50 -10.41 7.06
CA GLN A 402 2.11 -9.34 7.98
C GLN A 402 2.03 -7.98 7.27
N TYR A 403 2.90 -7.73 6.29
CA TYR A 403 2.94 -6.49 5.53
C TYR A 403 1.65 -6.19 4.74
N HIS A 404 0.77 -7.17 4.50
CA HIS A 404 -0.54 -6.89 3.88
C HIS A 404 -1.40 -5.97 4.76
N TYR A 405 -1.10 -5.89 6.06
CA TYR A 405 -1.78 -5.02 7.01
C TYR A 405 -1.26 -3.56 7.00
N CYS A 406 -0.23 -3.22 6.22
CA CYS A 406 0.37 -1.90 6.23
C CYS A 406 -0.59 -0.76 5.84
N ILE A 407 -1.50 -0.97 4.87
CA ILE A 407 -2.54 0.02 4.53
C ILE A 407 -3.52 0.22 5.70
N PRO A 408 -4.17 -0.85 6.23
CA PRO A 408 -4.95 -0.74 7.45
C PRO A 408 -4.21 -0.07 8.61
N LEU A 409 -2.94 -0.40 8.85
CA LEU A 409 -2.12 0.18 9.91
C LEU A 409 -2.05 1.71 9.80
N MET A 410 -1.72 2.24 8.61
CA MET A 410 -1.65 3.68 8.40
C MET A 410 -3.00 4.35 8.68
N ILE A 411 -4.11 3.75 8.23
CA ILE A 411 -5.47 4.26 8.51
C ILE A 411 -5.79 4.17 10.01
N GLY A 412 -5.34 3.11 10.69
CA GLY A 412 -5.48 2.97 12.14
C GLY A 412 -4.70 4.03 12.91
N CYS A 413 -3.50 4.42 12.46
CA CYS A 413 -2.77 5.55 13.02
C CYS A 413 -3.55 6.88 12.86
N MET A 414 -4.27 7.06 11.74
CA MET A 414 -5.17 8.20 11.56
C MET A 414 -6.34 8.16 12.56
N ALA A 415 -6.94 6.98 12.77
CA ALA A 415 -7.98 6.78 13.77
C ALA A 415 -7.46 7.08 15.19
N PHE A 416 -6.22 6.69 15.52
CA PHE A 416 -5.63 7.03 16.80
C PHE A 416 -5.45 8.54 16.98
N GLY A 417 -4.89 9.23 15.97
CA GLY A 417 -4.81 10.69 15.96
C GLY A 417 -6.17 11.35 16.20
N ALA A 418 -7.21 10.90 15.48
CA ALA A 418 -8.58 11.38 15.67
C ALA A 418 -9.10 11.13 17.10
N SER A 419 -8.88 9.93 17.65
CA SER A 419 -9.35 9.53 18.98
C SER A 419 -8.84 10.46 20.09
N LEU A 420 -7.63 11.01 19.94
CA LEU A 420 -7.06 11.96 20.88
C LEU A 420 -7.93 13.23 21.03
N GLU A 421 -8.50 13.77 19.94
CA GLU A 421 -9.41 14.92 20.04
C GLU A 421 -10.80 14.55 20.55
N LEU A 422 -11.26 13.34 20.24
CA LEU A 422 -12.58 12.85 20.65
C LEU A 422 -12.69 12.71 22.18
N TYR A 423 -11.57 12.40 22.84
CA TYR A 423 -11.54 12.04 24.26
C TYR A 423 -10.76 13.02 25.14
N LEU A 424 -9.78 13.76 24.62
CA LEU A 424 -8.89 14.58 25.44
C LEU A 424 -9.00 16.07 25.10
N PRO A 425 -9.04 16.95 26.12
CA PRO A 425 -8.88 18.39 25.91
C PRO A 425 -7.43 18.75 25.53
N LYS A 426 -7.24 19.93 24.93
CA LYS A 426 -5.97 20.53 24.45
C LYS A 426 -4.85 20.76 25.50
N GLY A 427 -4.83 20.09 26.64
CA GLY A 427 -3.66 20.10 27.52
C GLY A 427 -3.19 18.68 27.78
N LYS A 428 -4.14 17.85 28.19
CA LYS A 428 -3.94 16.41 28.36
C LYS A 428 -3.60 15.72 27.04
N ARG A 429 -4.19 16.18 25.93
CA ARG A 429 -3.94 15.64 24.59
C ARG A 429 -2.47 15.74 24.18
N GLU A 430 -1.83 16.86 24.44
CA GLU A 430 -0.44 17.15 24.09
C GLU A 430 0.50 16.32 24.95
N ILE A 431 0.20 16.14 26.25
CA ILE A 431 0.95 15.24 27.14
C ILE A 431 0.88 13.79 26.62
N VAL A 432 -0.33 13.29 26.32
CA VAL A 432 -0.51 11.95 25.78
C VAL A 432 0.18 11.79 24.42
N ALA A 433 0.11 12.80 23.56
CA ALA A 433 0.81 12.81 22.28
C ALA A 433 2.32 12.64 22.45
N VAL A 434 2.94 13.37 23.37
CA VAL A 434 4.38 13.24 23.67
C VAL A 434 4.73 11.83 24.16
N ILE A 435 3.93 11.27 25.08
CA ILE A 435 4.14 9.90 25.59
C ILE A 435 4.08 8.88 24.43
N VAL A 436 3.05 8.98 23.58
CA VAL A 436 2.89 8.11 22.41
C VAL A 436 4.10 8.20 21.47
N ILE A 437 4.57 9.41 21.19
CA ILE A 437 5.72 9.64 20.31
C ILE A 437 7.00 9.06 20.92
N ILE A 438 7.23 9.22 22.22
CA ILE A 438 8.38 8.63 22.92
C ILE A 438 8.35 7.11 22.83
N LEU A 439 7.19 6.49 23.07
CA LEU A 439 7.03 5.04 22.96
C LEU A 439 7.25 4.55 21.53
N ALA A 440 6.70 5.24 20.53
CA ALA A 440 6.92 4.91 19.13
C ALA A 440 8.40 5.04 18.74
N ALA A 441 9.08 6.11 19.16
CA ALA A 441 10.50 6.32 18.92
C ALA A 441 11.37 5.26 19.64
N PHE A 442 11.01 4.88 20.86
CA PHE A 442 11.66 3.78 21.58
C PHE A 442 11.50 2.46 20.83
N GLY A 443 10.28 2.14 20.37
CA GLY A 443 10.04 0.97 19.54
C GLY A 443 10.85 0.98 18.25
N PHE A 444 10.95 2.14 17.60
CA PHE A 444 11.79 2.30 16.43
C PHE A 444 13.27 2.05 16.75
N TRP A 445 13.81 2.62 17.83
CA TRP A 445 15.18 2.34 18.26
C TRP A 445 15.42 0.85 18.53
N LEU A 446 14.44 0.17 19.11
CA LEU A 446 14.52 -1.25 19.45
C LEU A 446 14.44 -2.18 18.22
N TRP A 447 13.54 -1.91 17.27
CA TRP A 447 13.30 -2.81 16.14
C TRP A 447 13.87 -2.34 14.81
N SER A 448 14.37 -1.10 14.72
CA SER A 448 15.03 -0.61 13.51
C SER A 448 16.23 -1.45 13.06
N PRO A 449 17.01 -2.13 13.93
CA PRO A 449 18.04 -3.06 13.44
C PRO A 449 17.50 -4.18 12.55
N PHE A 450 16.29 -4.69 12.80
CA PHE A 450 15.63 -5.67 11.93
C PHE A 450 15.16 -5.07 10.59
N MET A 451 14.89 -3.77 10.55
CA MET A 451 14.51 -3.06 9.33
C MET A 451 15.73 -2.67 8.49
N TYR A 452 16.84 -2.31 9.13
CA TYR A 452 18.07 -1.88 8.46
C TYR A 452 19.04 -3.02 8.20
N GLY A 453 18.89 -4.18 8.84
CA GLY A 453 19.89 -5.26 8.77
C GLY A 453 21.20 -4.89 9.45
N THR A 454 21.15 -4.03 10.48
CA THR A 454 22.31 -3.65 11.30
C THR A 454 22.46 -4.59 12.50
N THR A 455 23.47 -4.35 13.33
CA THR A 455 23.69 -5.15 14.55
C THR A 455 22.46 -5.05 15.45
N GLN A 456 21.90 -6.21 15.78
CA GLN A 456 20.69 -6.30 16.61
C GLN A 456 21.03 -6.11 18.08
N HIS A 457 20.06 -5.56 18.81
CA HIS A 457 20.07 -5.61 20.27
C HIS A 457 19.94 -7.06 20.74
N ASP A 458 20.21 -7.28 22.03
CA ASP A 458 20.02 -8.59 22.65
C ASP A 458 18.60 -9.12 22.36
N ARG A 459 18.52 -10.39 21.96
CA ARG A 459 17.26 -11.06 21.63
C ARG A 459 16.31 -11.11 22.83
N ASP A 460 16.84 -11.22 24.05
CA ASP A 460 16.03 -11.23 25.26
C ASP A 460 15.34 -9.88 25.53
N ILE A 461 15.88 -8.79 24.94
CA ILE A 461 15.30 -7.45 25.00
C ILE A 461 14.40 -7.17 23.79
N ALA A 462 14.82 -7.59 22.59
CA ALA A 462 14.16 -7.22 21.34
C ALA A 462 12.98 -8.13 20.96
N ILE A 463 13.00 -9.40 21.39
CA ILE A 463 11.97 -10.39 21.06
C ILE A 463 10.99 -10.52 22.23
N TRP A 464 9.82 -9.90 22.10
CA TRP A 464 8.82 -9.89 23.19
C TRP A 464 7.87 -11.07 23.16
N SER A 465 7.88 -11.86 22.08
CA SER A 465 7.01 -13.01 21.92
C SER A 465 7.72 -14.12 21.15
N LYS A 466 7.72 -15.33 21.70
CA LYS A 466 8.23 -16.53 21.00
C LYS A 466 7.48 -16.79 19.69
N ARG A 467 6.23 -16.35 19.59
CA ARG A 467 5.42 -16.48 18.36
C ARG A 467 6.01 -15.71 17.18
N TRP A 468 6.78 -14.65 17.42
CA TRP A 468 7.47 -13.90 16.36
C TRP A 468 8.52 -14.74 15.62
N ILE A 469 9.03 -15.78 16.28
CA ILE A 469 10.04 -16.69 15.73
C ILE A 469 9.38 -17.99 15.29
N ASP A 470 8.65 -18.64 16.21
CA ASP A 470 8.16 -20.00 16.02
C ASP A 470 6.77 -20.07 15.37
N GLY A 471 6.02 -18.96 15.41
CA GLY A 471 4.60 -18.94 15.08
C GLY A 471 3.71 -19.52 16.18
N ASP A 472 2.40 -19.44 15.97
CA ASP A 472 1.43 -20.12 16.83
C ASP A 472 1.37 -21.64 16.56
N ALA A 473 0.65 -22.39 17.38
CA ALA A 473 0.54 -23.84 17.25
C ALA A 473 0.03 -24.27 15.86
N ALA A 474 -0.86 -23.48 15.25
CA ALA A 474 -1.36 -23.75 13.91
C ALA A 474 -0.28 -23.56 12.84
N HIS A 475 0.53 -22.50 12.95
CA HIS A 475 1.67 -22.28 12.08
C HIS A 475 2.71 -23.41 12.21
N GLN A 476 3.07 -23.77 13.46
CA GLN A 476 4.03 -24.85 13.72
C GLN A 476 3.56 -26.21 13.18
N SER A 477 2.28 -26.54 13.35
CA SER A 477 1.70 -27.76 12.80
C SER A 477 1.74 -27.78 11.27
N ARG A 478 1.45 -26.65 10.60
CA ARG A 478 1.57 -26.53 9.14
C ARG A 478 3.01 -26.68 8.68
N ARG A 479 3.96 -26.05 9.37
CA ARG A 479 5.40 -26.16 9.12
C ARG A 479 5.85 -27.62 9.19
N ALA A 480 5.50 -28.32 10.27
CA ALA A 480 5.85 -29.73 10.45
C ALA A 480 5.26 -30.61 9.34
N SER A 481 3.97 -30.45 9.02
CA SER A 481 3.30 -31.20 7.95
C SER A 481 3.91 -30.95 6.57
N TYR A 482 4.29 -29.70 6.27
CA TYR A 482 4.91 -29.33 5.00
C TYR A 482 6.28 -29.97 4.82
N TYR A 483 7.16 -29.88 5.83
CA TYR A 483 8.48 -30.48 5.73
C TYR A 483 8.44 -32.01 5.79
N ALA A 484 7.49 -32.60 6.52
CA ALA A 484 7.26 -34.04 6.50
C ALA A 484 6.85 -34.53 5.10
N SER A 485 5.96 -33.81 4.40
CA SER A 485 5.54 -34.18 3.05
C SER A 485 6.65 -33.99 2.01
N LYS A 486 7.44 -32.91 2.09
CA LYS A 486 8.62 -32.71 1.23
C LYS A 486 9.68 -33.78 1.46
N ALA A 487 9.94 -34.15 2.71
CA ALA A 487 10.88 -35.22 3.05
C ALA A 487 10.42 -36.60 2.55
N ALA A 488 9.11 -36.85 2.51
CA ALA A 488 8.54 -38.07 1.92
C ALA A 488 8.64 -38.06 0.38
N ALA A 489 8.42 -36.91 -0.26
CA ALA A 489 8.49 -36.76 -1.71
C ALA A 489 9.92 -36.84 -2.27
N GLY A 490 10.93 -36.37 -1.53
CA GLY A 490 12.35 -36.43 -1.92
C GLY A 490 13.06 -37.76 -1.64
N LYS A 491 12.32 -38.80 -1.21
CA LYS A 491 12.81 -40.18 -1.00
C LYS A 491 12.46 -41.15 -2.15
N ASN A 492 11.82 -40.64 -3.20
CA ASN A 492 11.64 -41.32 -4.50
C ASN A 492 12.53 -40.63 -5.53
#